data_AF-A0A0N8P0U7-F1
#
_entry.id   AF-A0A0N8P0U7-F1
#
_cell.length_a   1.000
_cell.length_b   1.000
_cell.length_c   1.000
_cell.angle_alpha   90.00
_cell.angle_beta   90.00
_cell.angle_gamma   90.00
#
_symmetry.space_group_name_H-M   'P 1'
#
loop_
_entity.id
_entity.type
_entity.pdbx_description
1 polymer ?
#
loop_
_entity_poly.entity_id
_entity_poly.type
_entity_poly.pdbx_seq_one_letter_code
_entity_poly.pdbx_strand_id
1 'polypeptide(L)'
;MRVERMSMWVWKALVALLLVQRITAVCNVCQDASHIACHSETTFSVCYDGEPSYDLLSCPSGYYCTDDFYTCYENATPICNSGEDTTTTTAAPWNADDECQQQSQTTFMENKDDPTCTTYIICLVQDGSKTTNVLTCRANTYYSTSLKGCTSTLPDGCVETTTTTISTTIPTTIPTTTTTVTTTTTTTAKPWSAEETCKTVTKITLFANEDDPTCTSYLYCYVNNGVTTALIKNCPSGLYFNKTSCSATKPDTCT
;
A
#
# COMPACT_ATOMS: atom_id res chain seq x y z
N MET A 1 -19.57 -3.67 69.74
CA MET A 1 -18.46 -3.00 69.03
C MET A 1 -17.94 -3.92 67.91
N ARG A 2 -18.49 -3.86 66.69
CA ARG A 2 -18.05 -4.71 65.56
C ARG A 2 -18.32 -4.12 64.17
N VAL A 3 -18.38 -2.78 64.06
CA VAL A 3 -18.76 -2.07 62.82
C VAL A 3 -17.63 -1.18 62.29
N GLU A 4 -16.87 -0.54 63.18
CA GLU A 4 -15.85 0.46 62.81
C GLU A 4 -14.60 -0.10 62.12
N ARG A 5 -14.24 -1.38 62.36
CA ARG A 5 -13.08 -2.01 61.69
C ARG A 5 -13.28 -2.27 60.20
N MET A 6 -14.53 -2.33 59.71
CA MET A 6 -14.82 -2.67 58.31
C MET A 6 -14.73 -1.43 57.40
N SER A 7 -15.15 -0.26 57.90
CA SER A 7 -15.08 1.02 57.19
C SER A 7 -13.64 1.39 56.76
N MET A 8 -12.67 1.21 57.65
CA MET A 8 -11.27 1.58 57.38
C MET A 8 -10.58 0.70 56.33
N TRP A 9 -11.00 -0.56 56.19
CA TRP A 9 -10.52 -1.46 55.14
C TRP A 9 -11.15 -1.14 53.78
N VAL A 10 -12.45 -0.84 53.74
CA VAL A 10 -13.15 -0.43 52.51
C VAL A 10 -12.61 0.91 51.99
N TRP A 11 -12.33 1.88 52.86
CA TRP A 11 -11.71 3.15 52.46
C TRP A 11 -10.30 2.95 51.90
N LYS A 12 -9.45 2.13 52.56
CA LYS A 12 -8.11 1.81 52.04
C LYS A 12 -8.16 1.07 50.70
N ALA A 13 -9.13 0.17 50.50
CA ALA A 13 -9.34 -0.48 49.21
C ALA A 13 -9.78 0.51 48.11
N LEU A 14 -10.70 1.43 48.41
CA LEU A 14 -11.14 2.47 47.47
C LEU A 14 -10.01 3.44 47.09
N VAL A 15 -9.19 3.87 48.06
CA VAL A 15 -8.02 4.72 47.79
C VAL A 15 -6.95 3.99 46.98
N ALA A 16 -6.72 2.70 47.25
CA ALA A 16 -5.81 1.89 46.44
C ALA A 16 -6.32 1.68 45.00
N LEU A 17 -7.64 1.53 44.81
CA LEU A 17 -8.24 1.35 43.48
C LEU A 17 -8.22 2.64 42.64
N LEU A 18 -8.31 3.81 43.28
CA LEU A 18 -8.21 5.14 42.64
C LEU A 18 -6.76 5.55 42.30
N LEU A 19 -5.75 4.80 42.74
CA LEU A 19 -4.32 5.12 42.53
C LEU A 19 -3.68 4.44 41.31
N VAL A 20 -4.43 3.62 40.55
CA VAL A 20 -3.90 2.80 39.44
C VAL A 20 -4.19 3.40 38.05
N GLN A 21 -4.99 4.47 37.94
CA GLN A 21 -5.11 5.25 36.70
C GLN A 21 -3.91 6.19 36.52
N ARG A 22 -2.71 5.60 36.45
CA ARG A 22 -1.56 6.25 35.80
C ARG A 22 -1.85 6.21 34.31
N ILE A 23 -2.30 7.33 33.75
CA ILE A 23 -2.34 7.54 32.30
C ILE A 23 -0.87 7.58 31.87
N THR A 24 -0.34 6.43 31.46
CA THR A 24 0.92 6.37 30.72
C THR A 24 0.63 6.90 29.33
N ALA A 25 1.41 7.86 28.86
CA ALA A 25 1.31 8.32 27.50
C ALA A 25 1.50 7.18 26.50
N VAL A 26 0.55 7.05 25.58
CA VAL A 26 0.58 6.04 24.53
C VAL A 26 0.87 6.71 23.20
N CYS A 27 1.73 6.09 22.40
CA CYS A 27 2.03 6.57 21.05
C CYS A 27 0.76 6.60 20.18
N ASN A 28 0.63 7.59 19.30
CA ASN A 28 -0.55 7.91 18.50
C ASN A 28 -1.83 8.29 19.29
N VAL A 29 -1.72 8.53 20.61
CA VAL A 29 -2.82 9.01 21.44
C VAL A 29 -2.60 10.47 21.83
N CYS A 30 -3.67 11.26 21.81
CA CYS A 30 -3.66 12.65 22.23
C CYS A 30 -3.35 12.78 23.72
N GLN A 31 -2.34 13.59 24.05
CA GLN A 31 -1.93 13.88 25.41
C GLN A 31 -2.74 15.03 25.99
N ASP A 32 -3.26 14.86 27.22
CA ASP A 32 -4.10 15.87 27.89
C ASP A 32 -3.36 17.18 28.19
N ALA A 33 -2.05 17.12 28.44
CA ALA A 33 -1.25 18.27 28.88
C ALA A 33 -0.82 19.20 27.74
N SER A 34 -0.49 18.63 26.58
CA SER A 34 0.04 19.36 25.41
C SER A 34 -0.94 19.42 24.22
N HIS A 35 -2.08 18.73 24.30
CA HIS A 35 -3.09 18.58 23.24
C HIS A 35 -2.50 18.11 21.89
N ILE A 36 -1.55 17.18 21.97
CA ILE A 36 -0.76 16.70 20.83
C ILE A 36 -0.64 15.17 20.92
N ALA A 37 -0.56 14.48 19.79
CA ALA A 37 -0.20 13.07 19.70
C ALA A 37 1.20 12.93 19.09
N CYS A 38 2.09 12.20 19.77
CA CYS A 38 3.35 11.77 19.16
C CYS A 38 3.09 10.59 18.21
N HIS A 39 3.78 10.57 17.07
CA HIS A 39 3.69 9.52 16.05
C HIS A 39 5.02 8.78 15.83
N SER A 40 6.14 9.43 16.16
CA SER A 40 7.47 8.81 16.24
C SER A 40 8.30 9.48 17.35
N GLU A 41 9.55 9.06 17.52
CA GLU A 41 10.48 9.68 18.47
C GLU A 41 10.61 11.20 18.31
N THR A 42 10.43 11.72 17.09
CA THR A 42 10.63 13.14 16.75
C THR A 42 9.48 13.76 15.95
N THR A 43 8.35 13.08 15.74
CA THR A 43 7.19 13.63 15.00
C THR A 43 5.89 13.55 15.78
N PHE A 44 5.01 14.54 15.56
CA PHE A 44 3.78 14.74 16.29
C PHE A 44 2.71 15.43 15.44
N SER A 45 1.44 15.39 15.87
CA SER A 45 0.36 16.19 15.30
C SER A 45 -0.50 16.84 16.38
N VAL A 46 -1.16 17.96 16.05
CA VAL A 46 -2.05 18.68 16.97
C VAL A 46 -3.37 17.93 17.10
N CYS A 47 -3.92 17.84 18.31
CA CYS A 47 -5.21 17.23 18.55
C CYS A 47 -6.34 18.26 18.57
N TYR A 48 -7.45 17.93 17.91
CA TYR A 48 -8.69 18.69 17.92
C TYR A 48 -9.80 17.82 18.51
N ASP A 49 -10.47 18.31 19.56
CA ASP A 49 -11.53 17.59 20.29
C ASP A 49 -11.16 16.17 20.77
N GLY A 50 -9.86 15.92 20.97
CA GLY A 50 -9.30 14.63 21.41
C GLY A 50 -8.83 13.70 20.29
N GLU A 51 -8.98 14.10 19.03
CA GLU A 51 -8.55 13.34 17.84
C GLU A 51 -7.26 13.95 17.22
N PRO A 52 -6.24 13.15 16.86
CA PRO A 52 -5.04 13.66 16.20
C PRO A 52 -5.34 14.19 14.80
N SER A 53 -4.74 15.32 14.40
CA SER A 53 -4.91 15.85 13.03
C SER A 53 -4.15 15.05 11.97
N TYR A 54 -3.14 14.30 12.36
CA TYR A 54 -2.15 13.65 11.48
C TYR A 54 -1.41 14.61 10.52
N ASP A 55 -1.51 15.93 10.75
CA ASP A 55 -0.64 16.93 10.13
C ASP A 55 0.72 16.87 10.85
N LEU A 56 1.66 16.10 10.27
CA LEU A 56 2.89 15.70 10.93
C LEU A 56 3.92 16.85 10.99
N LEU A 57 4.14 17.33 12.21
CA LEU A 57 5.19 18.27 12.57
C LEU A 57 6.38 17.51 13.18
N SER A 58 7.58 18.08 13.03
CA SER A 58 8.81 17.50 13.57
C SER A 58 9.38 18.35 14.71
N CYS A 59 9.87 17.67 15.75
CA CYS A 59 10.71 18.29 16.77
C CYS A 59 12.04 18.81 16.16
N PRO A 60 12.64 19.86 16.72
CA PRO A 60 13.99 20.29 16.35
C PRO A 60 15.04 19.18 16.52
N SER A 61 16.15 19.27 15.79
CA SER A 61 17.24 18.29 15.91
C SER A 61 17.76 18.18 17.34
N GLY A 62 17.77 16.96 17.90
CA GLY A 62 18.15 16.67 19.29
C GLY A 62 16.99 16.68 20.30
N TYR A 63 15.77 16.98 19.85
CA TYR A 63 14.57 17.03 20.69
C TYR A 63 13.63 15.87 20.35
N TYR A 64 13.01 15.31 21.40
CA TYR A 64 12.16 14.12 21.36
C TYR A 64 10.73 14.44 21.77
N CYS A 65 9.76 13.72 21.20
CA CYS A 65 8.34 13.95 21.44
C CYS A 65 7.87 13.33 22.78
N THR A 66 7.29 14.15 23.67
CA THR A 66 6.92 13.77 25.04
C THR A 66 5.49 14.16 25.42
N ASP A 67 5.00 13.61 26.53
CA ASP A 67 3.68 13.85 27.13
C ASP A 67 3.61 15.01 28.11
N ASP A 68 4.77 15.55 28.47
CA ASP A 68 4.88 16.71 29.36
C ASP A 68 4.42 18.01 28.66
N PHE A 69 4.41 19.12 29.41
CA PHE A 69 3.81 20.39 29.02
C PHE A 69 4.30 20.96 27.68
N TYR A 70 5.56 20.71 27.31
CA TYR A 70 6.09 21.01 25.98
C TYR A 70 6.14 19.74 25.10
N THR A 71 5.84 19.89 23.82
CA THR A 71 5.83 18.78 22.87
C THR A 71 7.19 18.09 22.72
N CYS A 72 8.26 18.88 22.74
CA CYS A 72 9.59 18.48 22.32
C CYS A 72 10.60 18.86 23.40
N TYR A 73 11.33 17.89 23.94
CA TYR A 73 12.40 18.12 24.93
C TYR A 73 13.74 17.53 24.49
N GLU A 74 14.81 18.24 24.78
CA GLU A 74 16.18 17.81 24.48
C GLU A 74 16.59 16.62 25.37
N ASN A 75 17.15 15.57 24.76
CA ASN A 75 17.61 14.36 25.47
C ASN A 75 16.54 13.65 26.33
N ALA A 76 15.24 13.87 26.07
CA ALA A 76 14.16 13.19 26.77
C ALA A 76 13.92 11.77 26.24
N THR A 77 13.26 10.93 27.05
CA THR A 77 12.75 9.64 26.59
C THR A 77 11.49 9.87 25.74
N PRO A 78 11.48 9.54 24.43
CA PRO A 78 10.30 9.73 23.60
C PRO A 78 9.15 8.79 24.02
N ILE A 79 7.89 9.24 23.91
CA ILE A 79 6.71 8.37 24.10
C ILE A 79 6.72 7.24 23.07
N CYS A 80 6.93 7.61 21.81
CA CYS A 80 7.03 6.69 20.68
C CYS A 80 8.47 6.17 20.54
N ASN A 81 9.04 5.65 21.63
CA ASN A 81 10.37 5.03 21.62
C ASN A 81 10.35 3.78 20.74
N SER A 82 11.21 3.71 19.72
CA SER A 82 11.32 2.53 18.84
C SER A 82 11.83 1.27 19.55
N GLY A 83 12.25 1.38 20.82
CA GLY A 83 12.80 0.30 21.64
C GLY A 83 12.08 -0.03 22.96
N GLU A 84 10.91 0.53 23.28
CA GLU A 84 10.19 0.23 24.55
C GLU A 84 8.75 -0.27 24.36
N ASP A 85 8.58 -1.36 23.61
CA ASP A 85 7.56 -2.36 23.97
C ASP A 85 8.26 -3.46 24.77
N THR A 86 8.16 -3.41 26.11
CA THR A 86 8.75 -4.44 26.99
C THR A 86 7.87 -5.69 27.03
N THR A 87 7.74 -6.32 25.87
CA THR A 87 7.58 -7.77 25.75
C THR A 87 8.88 -8.30 25.15
N THR A 88 9.84 -8.71 25.99
CA THR A 88 11.11 -9.31 25.53
C THR A 88 10.88 -10.70 24.94
N THR A 89 10.33 -10.73 23.73
CA THR A 89 10.78 -11.66 22.72
C THR A 89 11.93 -10.95 22.01
N THR A 90 13.11 -11.56 21.95
CA THR A 90 14.09 -11.20 20.92
C THR A 90 13.45 -11.59 19.59
N ALA A 91 12.64 -10.69 19.03
CA ALA A 91 11.99 -10.92 17.76
C ALA A 91 13.09 -11.23 16.74
N ALA A 92 12.96 -12.36 16.05
CA ALA A 92 13.78 -12.60 14.88
C ALA A 92 13.61 -11.40 13.92
N PRO A 93 14.63 -11.06 13.12
CA PRO A 93 14.46 -10.13 12.02
C PRO A 93 13.19 -10.49 11.26
N TRP A 94 12.36 -9.49 10.95
CA TRP A 94 11.07 -9.73 10.30
C TRP A 94 11.27 -10.60 9.05
N ASN A 95 10.40 -11.59 8.90
CA ASN A 95 10.52 -12.60 7.86
C ASN A 95 9.16 -12.82 7.21
N ALA A 96 9.13 -12.59 5.90
CA ALA A 96 7.98 -12.84 5.04
C ALA A 96 7.37 -14.24 5.24
N ASP A 97 8.21 -15.28 5.40
CA ASP A 97 7.74 -16.65 5.57
C ASP A 97 7.02 -16.87 6.91
N ASP A 98 7.51 -16.30 8.01
CA ASP A 98 6.92 -16.47 9.34
C ASP A 98 5.57 -15.73 9.47
N GLU A 99 5.43 -14.55 8.86
CA GLU A 99 4.13 -13.88 8.69
C GLU A 99 3.17 -14.72 7.85
N CYS A 100 3.68 -15.39 6.81
CA CYS A 100 2.91 -16.27 5.96
C CYS A 100 2.42 -17.52 6.71
N GLN A 101 3.24 -18.08 7.60
CA GLN A 101 2.85 -19.20 8.46
C GLN A 101 1.70 -18.85 9.42
N GLN A 102 1.45 -17.59 9.72
CA GLN A 102 0.31 -17.16 10.55
C GLN A 102 -1.00 -17.05 9.75
N GLN A 103 -0.97 -16.96 8.42
CA GLN A 103 -2.18 -16.75 7.61
C GLN A 103 -3.02 -18.04 7.47
N SER A 104 -4.34 -17.92 7.54
CA SER A 104 -5.28 -19.05 7.37
C SER A 104 -5.87 -19.17 5.97
N GLN A 105 -5.69 -18.15 5.12
CA GLN A 105 -6.19 -18.07 3.75
C GLN A 105 -5.19 -17.34 2.86
N THR A 106 -5.34 -17.48 1.53
CA THR A 106 -4.57 -16.71 0.56
C THR A 106 -4.80 -15.21 0.74
N THR A 107 -3.72 -14.44 0.88
CA THR A 107 -3.78 -13.00 1.20
C THR A 107 -2.60 -12.22 0.65
N PHE A 108 -2.71 -10.90 0.67
CA PHE A 108 -1.65 -9.97 0.32
C PHE A 108 -1.21 -9.21 1.58
N MET A 109 0.09 -8.97 1.71
CA MET A 109 0.67 -8.20 2.82
C MET A 109 1.82 -7.32 2.34
N GLU A 110 2.15 -6.35 3.17
CA GLU A 110 3.27 -5.42 2.98
C GLU A 110 4.60 -6.15 3.00
N ASN A 111 5.55 -5.72 2.16
CA ASN A 111 6.93 -6.16 2.27
C ASN A 111 7.70 -5.17 3.15
N LYS A 112 7.92 -5.47 4.44
CA LYS A 112 8.63 -4.56 5.35
C LYS A 112 10.11 -4.39 5.03
N ASP A 113 10.69 -5.29 4.23
CA ASP A 113 12.06 -5.15 3.71
C ASP A 113 12.15 -4.13 2.55
N ASP A 114 11.03 -3.60 2.05
CA ASP A 114 10.99 -2.61 0.98
C ASP A 114 10.42 -1.26 1.45
N PRO A 115 11.28 -0.31 1.86
CA PRO A 115 10.85 1.01 2.28
C PRO A 115 10.28 1.86 1.13
N THR A 116 10.39 1.43 -0.12
CA THR A 116 9.77 2.13 -1.27
C THR A 116 8.32 1.68 -1.51
N CYS A 117 7.87 0.61 -0.85
CA CYS A 117 6.58 -0.04 -1.08
C CYS A 117 6.34 -0.44 -2.55
N THR A 118 7.38 -0.56 -3.37
CA THR A 118 7.27 -1.00 -4.76
C THR A 118 7.15 -2.52 -4.89
N THR A 119 7.22 -3.24 -3.79
CA THR A 119 7.03 -4.69 -3.67
C THR A 119 6.08 -5.04 -2.52
N TYR A 120 5.52 -6.24 -2.58
CA TYR A 120 4.56 -6.77 -1.62
C TYR A 120 4.66 -8.29 -1.57
N ILE A 121 4.08 -8.91 -0.56
CA ILE A 121 4.04 -10.35 -0.42
C ILE A 121 2.64 -10.87 -0.76
N ILE A 122 2.59 -11.95 -1.54
CA ILE A 122 1.44 -12.83 -1.61
C ILE A 122 1.72 -14.10 -0.81
N CYS A 123 0.80 -14.42 0.08
CA CYS A 123 0.72 -15.69 0.77
C CYS A 123 -0.33 -16.55 0.08
N LEU A 124 0.10 -17.67 -0.48
CA LEU A 124 -0.78 -18.66 -1.10
C LEU A 124 -1.03 -19.79 -0.10
N VAL A 125 -2.30 -20.07 0.20
CA VAL A 125 -2.72 -21.22 1.02
C VAL A 125 -3.46 -22.20 0.12
N GLN A 126 -2.90 -23.40 -0.09
CA GLN A 126 -3.48 -24.48 -0.89
C GLN A 126 -3.31 -25.81 -0.15
N ASP A 127 -4.43 -26.51 0.11
CA ASP A 127 -4.47 -27.82 0.77
C ASP A 127 -3.62 -27.95 2.05
N GLY A 128 -3.56 -26.86 2.83
CA GLY A 128 -2.78 -26.76 4.06
C GLY A 128 -1.31 -26.37 3.87
N SER A 129 -0.79 -26.40 2.65
CA SER A 129 0.51 -25.83 2.29
C SER A 129 0.44 -24.31 2.21
N LYS A 130 1.50 -23.62 2.64
CA LYS A 130 1.63 -22.16 2.64
C LYS A 130 2.90 -21.76 1.89
N THR A 131 2.75 -20.90 0.88
CA THR A 131 3.86 -20.44 0.03
C THR A 131 3.90 -18.92 -0.02
N THR A 132 5.04 -18.35 0.36
CA THR A 132 5.34 -16.92 0.31
C THR A 132 5.96 -16.56 -1.03
N ASN A 133 5.53 -15.45 -1.63
CA ASN A 133 6.21 -14.90 -2.82
C ASN A 133 6.28 -13.37 -2.68
N VAL A 134 7.46 -12.79 -2.88
CA VAL A 134 7.62 -11.33 -3.04
C VAL A 134 7.33 -10.98 -4.50
N LEU A 135 6.45 -10.00 -4.72
CA LEU A 135 6.01 -9.52 -6.02
C LEU A 135 6.22 -8.01 -6.11
N THR A 136 6.63 -7.53 -7.28
CA THR A 136 6.76 -6.10 -7.55
C THR A 136 5.41 -5.51 -8.00
N CYS A 137 5.06 -4.34 -7.48
CA CYS A 137 4.05 -3.46 -8.06
C CYS A 137 4.48 -2.97 -9.45
N ARG A 138 3.56 -2.35 -10.18
CA ARG A 138 3.89 -1.77 -11.50
C ARG A 138 4.76 -0.53 -11.30
N ALA A 139 5.54 -0.16 -12.30
CA ALA A 139 6.31 1.08 -12.27
C ALA A 139 5.42 2.27 -11.89
N ASN A 140 5.90 3.12 -10.97
CA ASN A 140 5.16 4.25 -10.38
C ASN A 140 3.85 3.86 -9.68
N THR A 141 3.78 2.65 -9.11
CA THR A 141 2.72 2.23 -8.19
C THR A 141 3.30 1.54 -6.97
N TYR A 142 2.59 1.67 -5.85
CA TYR A 142 3.04 1.34 -4.50
C TYR A 142 2.00 0.46 -3.81
N TYR A 143 2.43 -0.48 -2.99
CA TYR A 143 1.52 -1.38 -2.29
C TYR A 143 0.81 -0.66 -1.15
N SER A 144 -0.53 -0.60 -1.21
CA SER A 144 -1.36 -0.12 -0.11
C SER A 144 -1.87 -1.29 0.72
N THR A 145 -1.58 -1.27 2.02
CA THR A 145 -2.12 -2.20 3.02
C THR A 145 -3.64 -2.09 3.14
N SER A 146 -4.19 -0.88 3.00
CA SER A 146 -5.64 -0.58 3.03
C SER A 146 -6.39 -1.18 1.85
N LEU A 147 -5.80 -1.13 0.65
CA LEU A 147 -6.39 -1.68 -0.58
C LEU A 147 -5.99 -3.14 -0.84
N LYS A 148 -5.03 -3.66 -0.07
CA LYS A 148 -4.39 -4.98 -0.25
C LYS A 148 -3.86 -5.19 -1.68
N GLY A 149 -3.33 -4.12 -2.28
CA GLY A 149 -2.85 -4.12 -3.66
C GLY A 149 -2.17 -2.80 -4.05
N CYS A 150 -1.60 -2.78 -5.25
CA CYS A 150 -0.84 -1.63 -5.76
C CYS A 150 -1.75 -0.47 -6.19
N THR A 151 -1.38 0.75 -5.79
CA THR A 151 -2.04 2.02 -6.10
C THR A 151 -1.05 3.03 -6.68
N SER A 152 -1.52 4.02 -7.43
CA SER A 152 -0.70 5.13 -7.94
C SER A 152 -0.38 6.21 -6.89
N THR A 153 -1.08 6.20 -5.75
CA THR A 153 -0.83 7.12 -4.64
C THR A 153 0.23 6.51 -3.72
N LEU A 154 1.29 7.25 -3.42
CA LEU A 154 2.29 6.84 -2.42
C LEU A 154 1.61 6.74 -1.04
N PRO A 155 1.62 5.57 -0.37
CA PRO A 155 1.14 5.45 1.01
C PRO A 155 2.08 6.14 1.99
N ASP A 156 1.53 6.59 3.12
CA ASP A 156 2.34 7.14 4.21
C ASP A 156 3.34 6.10 4.73
N GLY A 157 4.57 6.53 4.98
CA GLY A 157 5.70 5.67 5.38
C GLY A 157 6.55 5.13 4.22
N CYS A 158 6.09 5.24 2.98
CA CYS A 158 6.84 4.82 1.79
C CYS A 158 7.79 5.93 1.28
N VAL A 159 8.97 5.55 0.81
CA VAL A 159 10.02 6.46 0.31
C VAL A 159 10.00 6.54 -1.20
N GLU A 160 9.98 7.75 -1.76
CA GLU A 160 10.11 7.95 -3.22
C GLU A 160 11.50 7.59 -3.73
N THR A 161 11.57 6.78 -4.78
CA THR A 161 12.82 6.47 -5.49
C THR A 161 13.24 7.67 -6.35
N THR A 162 14.02 8.59 -5.77
CA THR A 162 14.59 9.75 -6.47
C THR A 162 15.46 9.29 -7.65
N THR A 163 14.89 9.27 -8.84
CA THR A 163 15.60 8.87 -10.06
C THR A 163 16.49 10.01 -10.52
N THR A 164 17.77 9.96 -10.13
CA THR A 164 18.83 10.89 -10.58
C THR A 164 18.99 10.81 -12.10
N THR A 165 18.21 11.62 -12.81
CA THR A 165 18.22 11.72 -14.26
C THR A 165 19.37 12.61 -14.69
N ILE A 166 20.48 11.99 -15.11
CA ILE A 166 21.63 12.69 -15.70
C ILE A 166 21.19 13.26 -17.06
N SER A 167 20.72 14.51 -17.05
CA SER A 167 20.25 15.21 -18.24
C SER A 167 21.44 15.51 -19.16
N THR A 168 21.65 14.62 -20.15
CA THR A 168 22.69 14.79 -21.17
C THR A 168 22.09 15.46 -22.39
N THR A 169 22.27 16.78 -22.49
CA THR A 169 21.79 17.57 -23.62
C THR A 169 22.59 17.29 -24.89
N ILE A 170 21.94 16.77 -25.93
CA ILE A 170 22.49 16.66 -27.30
C ILE A 170 21.67 17.57 -28.23
N PRO A 171 22.28 18.41 -29.08
CA PRO A 171 21.56 19.33 -29.94
C PRO A 171 21.04 18.68 -31.24
N THR A 172 19.75 18.90 -31.48
CA THR A 172 19.04 19.16 -32.76
C THR A 172 19.66 18.74 -34.11
N THR A 173 18.93 17.91 -34.88
CA THR A 173 18.73 18.09 -36.34
C THR A 173 17.37 17.56 -36.82
N ILE A 174 16.72 18.30 -37.72
CA ILE A 174 15.49 18.01 -38.51
C ILE A 174 15.97 17.76 -39.97
N PRO A 175 15.47 16.76 -40.77
CA PRO A 175 14.12 16.70 -41.37
C PRO A 175 13.55 15.24 -41.47
N THR A 176 12.46 14.86 -42.17
CA THR A 176 11.59 15.50 -43.21
C THR A 176 10.15 14.95 -43.13
N THR A 177 9.14 15.68 -43.64
CA THR A 177 7.75 15.21 -43.81
C THR A 177 7.57 14.29 -45.02
N THR A 178 6.85 13.17 -44.86
CA THR A 178 6.28 12.39 -45.99
C THR A 178 4.82 12.08 -45.70
N THR A 179 3.94 12.49 -46.61
CA THR A 179 2.49 12.22 -46.53
C THR A 179 2.16 10.90 -47.23
N THR A 180 1.59 9.94 -46.50
CA THR A 180 0.98 8.74 -47.10
C THR A 180 -0.53 8.82 -46.95
N VAL A 181 -1.24 8.79 -48.09
CA VAL A 181 -2.71 8.74 -48.12
C VAL A 181 -3.13 7.29 -47.96
N THR A 182 -3.87 6.97 -46.88
CA THR A 182 -4.45 5.64 -46.68
C THR A 182 -5.97 5.69 -46.77
N THR A 183 -6.52 4.86 -47.64
CA THR A 183 -7.92 4.84 -48.06
C THR A 183 -8.88 4.47 -46.93
N THR A 184 -9.81 5.35 -46.59
CA THR A 184 -10.89 5.07 -45.63
C THR A 184 -11.99 4.23 -46.28
N THR A 185 -12.02 2.92 -46.04
CA THR A 185 -13.16 2.06 -46.42
C THR A 185 -14.20 2.06 -45.31
N THR A 186 -15.18 2.97 -45.41
CA THR A 186 -16.30 3.08 -44.47
C THR A 186 -17.29 1.93 -44.66
N THR A 187 -17.11 0.84 -43.93
CA THR A 187 -18.12 -0.23 -43.79
C THR A 187 -18.83 -0.09 -42.45
N THR A 188 -20.13 0.21 -42.50
CA THR A 188 -21.01 0.38 -41.32
C THR A 188 -21.30 -0.97 -40.65
N ALA A 189 -20.27 -1.60 -40.09
CA ALA A 189 -20.42 -2.71 -39.15
C ALA A 189 -20.87 -2.18 -37.78
N LYS A 190 -21.61 -3.01 -37.03
CA LYS A 190 -21.90 -2.74 -35.61
C LYS A 190 -20.55 -2.56 -34.88
N PRO A 191 -20.36 -1.52 -34.05
CA PRO A 191 -19.12 -1.37 -33.30
C PRO A 191 -18.87 -2.62 -32.44
N TRP A 192 -17.59 -2.98 -32.34
CA TRP A 192 -17.14 -4.09 -31.50
C TRP A 192 -17.45 -3.80 -30.02
N SER A 193 -17.54 -4.86 -29.22
CA SER A 193 -17.75 -4.75 -27.77
C SER A 193 -17.00 -5.88 -27.07
N ALA A 194 -16.27 -5.49 -26.02
CA ALA A 194 -15.55 -6.39 -25.14
C ALA A 194 -16.51 -7.37 -24.44
N GLU A 195 -17.68 -6.88 -24.02
CA GLU A 195 -18.71 -7.65 -23.32
C GLU A 195 -19.31 -8.71 -24.24
N GLU A 196 -19.74 -8.33 -25.45
CA GLU A 196 -20.25 -9.29 -26.45
C GLU A 196 -19.23 -10.37 -26.79
N THR A 197 -17.95 -9.99 -26.92
CA THR A 197 -16.85 -10.91 -27.22
C THR A 197 -16.61 -11.92 -26.08
N CYS A 198 -16.74 -11.49 -24.82
CA CYS A 198 -16.56 -12.37 -23.68
C CYS A 198 -17.76 -13.29 -23.41
N LYS A 199 -19.01 -12.97 -23.82
CA LYS A 199 -20.25 -13.68 -23.41
C LYS A 199 -20.20 -15.21 -23.50
N THR A 200 -19.44 -15.78 -24.43
CA THR A 200 -19.40 -17.23 -24.70
C THR A 200 -18.25 -17.97 -24.01
N VAL A 201 -17.34 -17.28 -23.28
CA VAL A 201 -16.21 -17.97 -22.63
C VAL A 201 -16.64 -18.67 -21.34
N THR A 202 -16.08 -19.86 -21.12
CA THR A 202 -16.29 -20.69 -19.93
C THR A 202 -15.06 -20.76 -19.01
N LYS A 203 -13.96 -20.12 -19.42
CA LYS A 203 -12.67 -20.05 -18.71
C LYS A 203 -11.92 -18.78 -19.12
N ILE A 204 -10.83 -18.48 -18.41
CA ILE A 204 -9.93 -17.38 -18.76
C ILE A 204 -9.48 -17.51 -20.22
N THR A 205 -9.78 -16.50 -21.03
CA THR A 205 -9.50 -16.47 -22.47
C THR A 205 -9.09 -15.06 -22.86
N LEU A 206 -8.09 -14.94 -23.74
CA LEU A 206 -7.57 -13.67 -24.24
C LEU A 206 -8.00 -13.46 -25.69
N PHE A 207 -8.40 -12.24 -26.03
CA PHE A 207 -8.72 -11.83 -27.40
C PHE A 207 -7.99 -10.53 -27.73
N ALA A 208 -7.90 -10.21 -29.03
CA ALA A 208 -7.44 -8.89 -29.44
C ALA A 208 -8.40 -7.81 -28.92
N ASN A 209 -7.85 -6.62 -28.64
CA ASN A 209 -8.66 -5.44 -28.42
C ASN A 209 -8.84 -4.74 -29.78
N GLU A 210 -10.01 -4.88 -30.41
CA GLU A 210 -10.25 -4.30 -31.74
C GLU A 210 -10.33 -2.75 -31.70
N ASP A 211 -10.51 -2.16 -30.51
CA ASP A 211 -10.44 -0.71 -30.30
C ASP A 211 -8.99 -0.19 -30.14
N ASP A 212 -7.98 -1.07 -30.13
CA ASP A 212 -6.56 -0.71 -30.02
C ASP A 212 -5.77 -1.05 -31.31
N PRO A 213 -5.63 -0.08 -32.23
CA PRO A 213 -4.87 -0.27 -33.46
C PRO A 213 -3.36 -0.41 -33.23
N THR A 214 -2.84 -0.15 -32.02
CA THR A 214 -1.42 -0.33 -31.69
C THR A 214 -1.09 -1.74 -31.19
N CYS A 215 -2.11 -2.53 -30.84
CA CYS A 215 -1.99 -3.84 -30.20
C CYS A 215 -1.18 -3.83 -28.89
N THR A 216 -1.11 -2.69 -28.20
CA THR A 216 -0.50 -2.58 -26.86
C THR A 216 -1.47 -2.98 -25.74
N SER A 217 -2.66 -3.47 -26.10
CA SER A 217 -3.69 -4.00 -25.22
C SER A 217 -4.45 -5.17 -25.83
N TYR A 218 -5.15 -5.88 -24.95
CA TYR A 218 -5.89 -7.09 -25.24
C TYR A 218 -7.11 -7.20 -24.32
N LEU A 219 -8.10 -7.97 -24.76
CA LEU A 219 -9.27 -8.28 -23.98
C LEU A 219 -9.00 -9.52 -23.12
N TYR A 220 -9.09 -9.36 -21.81
CA TYR A 220 -9.05 -10.42 -20.82
C TYR A 220 -10.48 -10.78 -20.39
N CYS A 221 -10.99 -11.91 -20.88
CA CYS A 221 -12.27 -12.47 -20.45
C CYS A 221 -12.04 -13.49 -19.33
N TYR A 222 -12.81 -13.40 -18.24
CA TYR A 222 -12.79 -14.40 -17.17
C TYR A 222 -14.20 -14.64 -16.61
N VAL A 223 -14.41 -15.81 -16.02
CA VAL A 223 -15.68 -16.19 -15.39
C VAL A 223 -15.47 -16.23 -13.88
N ASN A 224 -16.33 -15.55 -13.13
CA ASN A 224 -16.37 -15.60 -11.68
C ASN A 224 -17.81 -15.92 -11.23
N ASN A 225 -18.00 -16.97 -10.44
CA ASN A 225 -19.33 -17.44 -9.99
C ASN A 225 -20.37 -17.63 -11.13
N GLY A 226 -19.91 -18.07 -12.31
CA GLY A 226 -20.76 -18.23 -13.50
C GLY A 226 -21.10 -16.94 -14.24
N VAL A 227 -20.64 -15.78 -13.77
CA VAL A 227 -20.76 -14.48 -14.45
C VAL A 227 -19.49 -14.20 -15.21
N THR A 228 -19.61 -13.87 -16.49
CA THR A 228 -18.47 -13.56 -17.36
C THR A 228 -18.19 -12.06 -17.37
N THR A 229 -16.94 -11.69 -17.12
CA THR A 229 -16.46 -10.31 -17.06
C THR A 229 -15.43 -10.04 -18.15
N ALA A 230 -15.56 -8.88 -18.80
CA ALA A 230 -14.64 -8.34 -19.79
C ALA A 230 -13.72 -7.29 -19.14
N LEU A 231 -12.41 -7.36 -19.39
CA LEU A 231 -11.44 -6.33 -18.98
C LEU A 231 -10.44 -6.06 -20.10
N ILE A 232 -10.30 -4.81 -20.52
CA ILE A 232 -9.15 -4.41 -21.34
C ILE A 232 -7.90 -4.40 -20.44
N LYS A 233 -6.82 -5.00 -20.92
CA LYS A 233 -5.52 -5.10 -20.26
C LYS A 233 -4.42 -4.66 -21.22
N ASN A 234 -3.47 -3.87 -20.75
CA ASN A 234 -2.30 -3.51 -21.55
C ASN A 234 -1.23 -4.60 -21.50
N CYS A 235 -0.52 -4.76 -22.61
CA CYS A 235 0.75 -5.46 -22.64
C CYS A 235 1.84 -4.65 -21.91
N PRO A 236 2.90 -5.31 -21.40
CA PRO A 236 4.07 -4.61 -20.88
C PRO A 236 4.69 -3.69 -21.94
N SER A 237 5.32 -2.60 -21.50
CA SER A 237 5.89 -1.58 -22.39
C SER A 237 6.86 -2.19 -23.42
N GLY A 238 6.64 -1.86 -24.70
CA GLY A 238 7.41 -2.41 -25.83
C GLY A 238 6.98 -3.80 -26.29
N LEU A 239 5.95 -4.40 -25.68
CA LEU A 239 5.34 -5.66 -26.13
C LEU A 239 3.95 -5.43 -26.74
N TYR A 240 3.59 -6.30 -27.68
CA TYR A 240 2.38 -6.24 -28.49
C TYR A 240 1.61 -7.55 -28.38
N PHE A 241 0.28 -7.50 -28.34
CA PHE A 241 -0.56 -8.67 -28.23
C PHE A 241 -0.66 -9.41 -29.57
N ASN A 242 -0.07 -10.60 -29.62
CA ASN A 242 -0.06 -11.47 -30.80
C ASN A 242 -1.12 -12.57 -30.67
N LYS A 243 -2.39 -12.16 -30.50
CA LYS A 243 -3.63 -12.97 -30.42
C LYS A 243 -3.73 -13.97 -29.24
N THR A 244 -2.61 -14.40 -28.68
CA THR A 244 -2.51 -15.41 -27.62
C THR A 244 -1.79 -14.86 -26.38
N SER A 245 -0.81 -13.96 -26.56
CA SER A 245 -0.03 -13.35 -25.49
C SER A 245 0.67 -12.07 -25.96
N CYS A 246 1.21 -11.30 -25.02
CA CYS A 246 2.08 -10.15 -25.30
C CYS A 246 3.50 -10.62 -25.68
N SER A 247 4.04 -10.09 -26.77
CA SER A 247 5.35 -10.47 -27.32
C SER A 247 6.11 -9.27 -27.86
N ALA A 248 7.45 -9.33 -27.96
CA ALA A 248 8.25 -8.23 -28.51
C ALA A 248 8.02 -8.00 -30.02
N THR A 249 7.50 -9.00 -30.73
CA THR A 249 7.17 -8.91 -32.16
C THR A 249 5.86 -8.17 -32.34
N LYS A 250 5.91 -6.95 -32.87
CA LYS A 250 4.73 -6.21 -33.34
C LYS A 250 4.07 -6.97 -34.50
N PRO A 251 2.79 -7.37 -34.41
CA PRO A 251 2.09 -7.97 -35.55
C PRO A 251 1.88 -6.96 -36.69
N ASP A 252 1.92 -7.41 -37.94
CA ASP A 252 1.78 -6.56 -39.14
C ASP A 252 0.42 -5.84 -39.23
N THR A 253 -0.58 -6.30 -38.47
CA THR A 253 -1.91 -5.68 -38.37
C THR A 253 -1.95 -4.47 -37.43
N CYS A 254 -0.84 -4.13 -36.79
CA CYS A 254 -0.75 -3.13 -35.73
C CYS A 254 0.02 -1.89 -36.23
N THR A 255 -0.50 -0.71 -35.92
CA THR A 255 -0.08 0.60 -36.44
C THR A 255 1.01 1.24 -35.58
#